data_AF-A0A2S6I094-F1
#
_entry.id   AF-A0A2S6I094-F1
#
_cell.length_a   1.000
_cell.length_b   1.000
_cell.length_c   1.000
_cell.angle_alpha   90.00
_cell.angle_beta   90.00
_cell.angle_gamma   90.00
#
_symmetry.space_group_name_H-M   'P 1'
#
loop_
_entity.id
_entity.type
_entity.pdbx_description
1 polymer ?
#
loop_
_entity_poly.entity_id
_entity_poly.type
_entity_poly.pdbx_seq_one_letter_code
_entity_poly.pdbx_strand_id
1 'polypeptide(L)'
;MLFSYADKSTPFTLSPESLDWHLGNGWYRMGSTIFTTHFLFFKNRPYSAIWIRIDLHGFRFSKSQRKLMRKNAQLFDVRVGPSTINDERESLYQRYADGFDGRLSPTIADSLEDYDNEVVFNTWETTVREKVSGQLVACSYFDLGSESAASILGIFDPNLRHFSLGYYTMLLEMEYCLEQGFRYYYPGYVVPGYQRFDYKLRLGDADYYDIRTDAWQPYRTFDPQTEAPVEAQVAALTAFVEGFSSVGHKVRLKVYPLFEAGLYDIWNDDYFPYPYLVPLGQKDKAPLVVVAFDPKTSSYYVMECRHMVQTQLLFNAEYLQSFEADQFVTDLLAVRLLLAKSKQLDAILDYCRSLNIR
;
A
#
# COMPACT_ATOMS: atom_id res chain seq x y z
N MET A 1 16.80 13.41 9.16
CA MET A 1 15.43 13.31 8.61
C MET A 1 14.85 11.97 9.00
N LEU A 2 13.55 11.92 9.28
CA LEU A 2 12.82 10.67 9.48
C LEU A 2 12.76 9.91 8.16
N PHE A 3 12.56 8.60 8.23
CA PHE A 3 12.26 7.84 7.01
C PHE A 3 10.84 8.21 6.55
N SER A 4 10.71 8.53 5.27
CA SER A 4 9.41 8.74 4.66
C SER A 4 8.82 7.38 4.31
N TYR A 5 7.68 7.06 4.92
CA TYR A 5 6.91 5.86 4.56
C TYR A 5 6.01 6.08 3.35
N ALA A 6 5.98 7.31 2.83
CA ALA A 6 5.10 7.71 1.76
C ALA A 6 5.74 8.85 0.94
N ASP A 7 6.48 8.48 -0.10
CA ASP A 7 7.09 9.40 -1.07
C ASP A 7 6.31 9.39 -2.37
N LYS A 8 6.26 10.52 -3.07
CA LYS A 8 5.54 10.68 -4.33
C LYS A 8 6.44 11.27 -5.41
N SER A 9 6.36 10.73 -6.62
CA SER A 9 7.01 11.23 -7.82
C SER A 9 6.00 11.30 -8.97
N THR A 10 5.92 12.45 -9.64
CA THR A 10 5.00 12.72 -10.75
C THR A 10 5.79 12.95 -12.06
N PRO A 11 6.38 11.90 -12.64
CA PRO A 11 7.18 12.03 -13.86
C PRO A 11 6.29 12.34 -15.06
N PHE A 12 6.71 13.26 -15.93
CA PHE A 12 6.02 13.50 -17.22
C PHE A 12 6.18 12.32 -18.20
N THR A 13 7.31 11.62 -18.11
CA THR A 13 7.58 10.39 -18.87
C THR A 13 8.38 9.44 -18.00
N LEU A 14 8.13 8.14 -18.13
CA LEU A 14 8.89 7.12 -17.41
C LEU A 14 9.41 6.07 -18.41
N SER A 15 10.73 5.93 -18.51
CA SER A 15 11.32 4.89 -19.35
C SER A 15 11.08 3.49 -18.75
N PRO A 16 11.10 2.41 -19.57
CA PRO A 16 10.99 1.05 -19.07
C PRO A 16 12.03 0.70 -17.97
N GLU A 17 13.26 1.16 -18.12
CA GLU A 17 14.33 0.98 -17.13
C GLU A 17 14.08 1.81 -15.85
N SER A 18 13.50 3.00 -16.01
CA SER A 18 13.13 3.84 -14.87
C SER A 18 12.02 3.16 -14.06
N LEU A 19 11.03 2.56 -14.73
CA LEU A 19 10.00 1.76 -14.05
C LEU A 19 10.61 0.59 -13.29
N ASP A 20 11.54 -0.16 -13.91
CA ASP A 20 12.24 -1.27 -13.25
C ASP A 20 13.02 -0.80 -12.01
N TRP A 21 13.70 0.35 -12.10
CA TRP A 21 14.40 0.94 -10.97
C TRP A 21 13.44 1.27 -9.82
N HIS A 22 12.31 1.92 -10.11
CA HIS A 22 11.31 2.27 -9.10
C HIS A 22 10.73 1.02 -8.43
N LEU A 23 10.24 0.06 -9.22
CA LEU A 23 9.70 -1.21 -8.72
C LEU A 23 10.75 -1.98 -7.90
N GLY A 24 12.00 -2.00 -8.36
CA GLY A 24 13.13 -2.61 -7.65
C GLY A 24 13.41 -1.98 -6.28
N ASN A 25 13.11 -0.70 -6.10
CA ASN A 25 13.28 0.05 -4.85
C ASN A 25 11.98 0.18 -4.02
N GLY A 26 10.95 -0.61 -4.33
CA GLY A 26 9.71 -0.61 -3.55
C GLY A 26 8.79 0.58 -3.82
N TRP A 27 8.82 1.14 -5.03
CA TRP A 27 7.87 2.13 -5.51
C TRP A 27 6.82 1.50 -6.43
N TYR A 28 5.63 2.09 -6.47
CA TYR A 28 4.46 1.54 -7.16
C TYR A 28 3.61 2.64 -7.77
N ARG A 29 2.83 2.30 -8.80
CA ARG A 29 1.97 3.26 -9.50
C ARG A 29 0.64 3.50 -8.79
N MET A 30 0.17 4.74 -8.85
CA MET A 30 -1.23 5.13 -8.65
C MET A 30 -1.56 6.27 -9.61
N GLY A 31 -2.52 6.07 -10.52
CA GLY A 31 -2.79 7.05 -11.58
C GLY A 31 -1.55 7.29 -12.46
N SER A 32 -1.24 8.55 -12.75
CA SER A 32 -0.02 8.95 -13.47
C SER A 32 1.23 9.08 -12.58
N THR A 33 1.09 8.80 -11.28
CA THR A 33 2.14 8.96 -10.26
C THR A 33 2.81 7.63 -9.93
N ILE A 34 4.09 7.67 -9.53
CA ILE A 34 4.77 6.59 -8.82
C ILE A 34 5.10 6.99 -7.37
N PHE A 35 4.81 6.13 -6.40
CA PHE A 35 4.85 6.46 -4.98
C PHE A 35 5.29 5.26 -4.13
N THR A 36 5.71 5.52 -2.89
CA THR A 36 5.86 4.48 -1.86
C THR A 36 4.69 4.56 -0.88
N THR A 37 4.26 3.42 -0.35
CA THR A 37 3.40 3.39 0.83
C THR A 37 3.62 2.08 1.56
N HIS A 38 3.63 2.10 2.88
CA HIS A 38 3.76 0.90 3.72
C HIS A 38 2.59 0.74 4.69
N PHE A 39 1.69 1.72 4.72
CA PHE A 39 0.55 1.79 5.60
C PHE A 39 -0.70 2.09 4.77
N LEU A 40 -1.80 1.44 5.09
CA LEU A 40 -3.10 1.66 4.47
C LEU A 40 -4.10 2.04 5.57
N PHE A 41 -5.07 2.88 5.26
CA PHE A 41 -6.12 3.24 6.21
C PHE A 41 -7.51 2.98 5.65
N PHE A 42 -8.21 1.98 6.19
CA PHE A 42 -9.60 1.71 5.84
C PHE A 42 -10.33 1.05 7.01
N LYS A 43 -11.67 1.10 7.01
CA LYS A 43 -12.49 0.57 8.12
C LYS A 43 -12.01 1.10 9.49
N ASN A 44 -11.62 2.38 9.53
CA ASN A 44 -11.09 3.10 10.69
C ASN A 44 -9.88 2.43 11.38
N ARG A 45 -9.07 1.70 10.61
CA ARG A 45 -7.89 1.00 11.12
C ARG A 45 -6.71 1.10 10.14
N PRO A 46 -5.48 1.30 10.65
CA PRO A 46 -4.27 1.12 9.86
C PRO A 46 -3.98 -0.35 9.55
N TYR A 47 -3.44 -0.62 8.37
CA TYR A 47 -2.94 -1.92 7.94
C TYR A 47 -1.57 -1.79 7.29
N SER A 48 -0.79 -2.86 7.30
CA SER A 48 0.47 -2.94 6.57
C SER A 48 0.23 -3.23 5.08
N ALA A 49 0.88 -2.48 4.18
CA ALA A 49 1.01 -2.83 2.78
C ALA A 49 2.33 -3.61 2.58
N ILE A 50 2.24 -4.91 2.37
CA ILE A 50 3.40 -5.77 2.11
C ILE A 50 3.49 -6.01 0.61
N TRP A 51 4.34 -5.23 -0.05
CA TRP A 51 4.53 -5.35 -1.47
C TRP A 51 5.29 -6.61 -1.83
N ILE A 52 4.84 -7.26 -2.89
CA ILE A 52 5.42 -8.52 -3.34
C ILE A 52 5.82 -8.47 -4.81
N ARG A 53 6.73 -9.35 -5.19
CA ARG A 53 7.07 -9.66 -6.57
C ARG A 53 7.28 -11.16 -6.74
N ILE A 54 7.34 -11.59 -7.98
CA ILE A 54 7.65 -12.97 -8.35
C ILE A 54 8.85 -12.93 -9.30
N ASP A 55 9.90 -13.68 -8.98
CA ASP A 55 10.97 -13.96 -9.92
C ASP A 55 10.50 -15.02 -10.92
N LEU A 56 10.40 -14.61 -12.18
CA LEU A 56 9.99 -15.46 -13.30
C LEU A 56 11.14 -16.31 -13.84
N HIS A 57 12.39 -16.08 -13.41
CA HIS A 57 13.52 -16.89 -13.84
C HIS A 57 13.34 -18.35 -13.41
N GLY A 58 13.17 -19.23 -14.41
CA GLY A 58 12.92 -20.65 -14.16
C GLY A 58 11.51 -20.96 -13.63
N PHE A 59 10.61 -19.97 -13.53
CA PHE A 59 9.26 -20.14 -13.02
C PHE A 59 8.45 -21.13 -13.88
N ARG A 60 7.61 -21.92 -13.22
CA ARG A 60 6.69 -22.86 -13.88
C ARG A 60 5.34 -22.79 -13.18
N PHE A 61 4.28 -22.55 -13.94
CA PHE A 61 2.91 -22.61 -13.42
C PHE A 61 2.66 -23.95 -12.73
N SER A 62 1.98 -23.94 -11.58
CA SER A 62 1.61 -25.13 -10.83
C SER A 62 0.57 -25.98 -11.57
N LYS A 63 0.38 -27.24 -11.13
CA LYS A 63 -0.65 -28.14 -11.72
C LYS A 63 -2.05 -27.53 -11.69
N SER A 64 -2.41 -26.83 -10.61
CA SER A 64 -3.71 -26.19 -10.45
C SER A 64 -3.88 -24.95 -11.34
N GLN A 65 -2.83 -24.12 -11.46
CA GLN A 65 -2.82 -22.98 -12.39
C GLN A 65 -2.99 -23.43 -13.83
N ARG A 66 -2.20 -24.42 -14.30
CA ARG A 66 -2.34 -24.98 -15.66
C ARG A 66 -3.72 -25.58 -15.91
N LYS A 67 -4.31 -26.24 -14.90
CA LYS A 67 -5.67 -26.78 -15.00
C LYS A 67 -6.71 -25.67 -15.17
N LEU A 68 -6.60 -24.58 -14.40
CA LEU A 68 -7.48 -23.41 -14.51
C LEU A 68 -7.35 -22.76 -15.89
N MET A 69 -6.12 -22.48 -16.33
CA MET A 69 -5.86 -21.85 -17.63
C MET A 69 -6.43 -22.68 -18.78
N ARG A 70 -6.18 -23.99 -18.79
CA ARG A 70 -6.74 -24.89 -19.82
C ARG A 70 -8.27 -24.95 -19.80
N LYS A 71 -8.90 -24.94 -18.63
CA LYS A 71 -10.37 -24.92 -18.51
C LYS A 71 -10.93 -23.63 -19.11
N ASN A 72 -10.36 -22.49 -18.74
CA ASN A 72 -10.83 -21.19 -19.20
C ASN A 72 -10.55 -21.00 -20.71
N ALA A 73 -9.42 -21.47 -21.23
CA ALA A 73 -9.10 -21.43 -22.66
C ALA A 73 -10.09 -22.20 -23.56
N GLN A 74 -10.90 -23.11 -23.02
CA GLN A 74 -11.98 -23.77 -23.79
C GLN A 74 -13.16 -22.83 -24.06
N LEU A 75 -13.38 -21.84 -23.19
CA LEU A 75 -14.59 -21.01 -23.17
C LEU A 75 -14.31 -19.56 -23.58
N PHE A 76 -13.08 -19.10 -23.40
CA PHE A 76 -12.70 -17.71 -23.61
C PHE A 76 -11.57 -17.57 -24.64
N ASP A 77 -11.66 -16.53 -25.43
CA ASP A 77 -10.57 -15.99 -26.24
C ASP A 77 -9.80 -14.96 -25.42
N VAL A 78 -8.47 -14.97 -25.56
CA VAL A 78 -7.56 -14.06 -24.85
C VAL A 78 -6.77 -13.24 -25.85
N ARG A 79 -6.55 -11.96 -25.54
CA ARG A 79 -5.59 -11.11 -26.25
C ARG A 79 -4.81 -10.26 -25.27
N VAL A 80 -3.53 -10.05 -25.57
CA VAL A 80 -2.63 -9.16 -24.84
C VAL A 80 -2.10 -8.12 -25.82
N GLY A 81 -2.14 -6.83 -25.46
CA GLY A 81 -1.70 -5.73 -26.33
C GLY A 81 -1.74 -4.36 -25.65
N PRO A 82 -1.45 -3.26 -26.36
CA PRO A 82 -1.53 -1.91 -25.80
C PRO A 82 -2.91 -1.61 -25.18
N SER A 83 -2.94 -0.91 -24.05
CA SER A 83 -4.17 -0.64 -23.33
C SER A 83 -5.16 0.19 -24.15
N THR A 84 -6.44 -0.10 -23.98
CA THR A 84 -7.55 0.71 -24.51
C THR A 84 -8.50 1.03 -23.36
N ILE A 85 -9.04 2.26 -23.33
CA ILE A 85 -10.16 2.65 -22.47
C ILE A 85 -11.31 3.10 -23.38
N ASN A 86 -12.46 2.46 -23.25
CA ASN A 86 -13.66 2.75 -24.03
C ASN A 86 -14.93 2.30 -23.29
N ASP A 87 -16.10 2.66 -23.84
CA ASP A 87 -17.41 2.40 -23.22
C ASP A 87 -17.64 0.93 -22.85
N GLU A 88 -17.13 -0.03 -23.65
CA GLU A 88 -17.28 -1.46 -23.34
C GLU A 88 -16.55 -1.85 -22.04
N ARG A 89 -15.34 -1.33 -21.85
CA ARG A 89 -14.50 -1.61 -20.68
C ARG A 89 -15.01 -0.88 -19.45
N GLU A 90 -15.41 0.38 -19.61
CA GLU A 90 -16.06 1.15 -18.54
C GLU A 90 -17.37 0.49 -18.10
N SER A 91 -18.16 -0.03 -19.04
CA SER A 91 -19.38 -0.77 -18.70
C SER A 91 -19.10 -2.04 -17.87
N LEU A 92 -18.00 -2.75 -18.16
CA LEU A 92 -17.55 -3.89 -17.35
C LEU A 92 -17.02 -3.42 -15.98
N TYR A 93 -16.28 -2.31 -15.94
CA TYR A 93 -15.76 -1.70 -14.73
C TYR A 93 -16.86 -1.31 -13.76
N GLN A 94 -17.91 -0.62 -14.23
CA GLN A 94 -19.03 -0.22 -13.37
C GLN A 94 -19.74 -1.44 -12.76
N ARG A 95 -19.99 -2.50 -13.56
CA ARG A 95 -20.55 -3.76 -13.01
C ARG A 95 -19.66 -4.39 -11.96
N TYR A 96 -18.34 -4.36 -12.16
CA TYR A 96 -17.37 -4.86 -11.19
C TYR A 96 -17.35 -4.00 -9.91
N ALA A 97 -17.37 -2.68 -10.06
CA ALA A 97 -17.31 -1.70 -8.98
C ALA A 97 -18.56 -1.73 -8.09
N ASP A 98 -19.75 -1.92 -8.67
CA ASP A 98 -21.02 -2.07 -7.93
C ASP A 98 -20.99 -3.21 -6.91
N GLY A 99 -20.23 -4.28 -7.22
CA GLY A 99 -20.04 -5.44 -6.34
C GLY A 99 -18.87 -5.33 -5.38
N PHE A 100 -18.11 -4.22 -5.39
CA PHE A 100 -16.86 -4.08 -4.66
C PHE A 100 -17.09 -3.53 -3.24
N ASP A 101 -16.75 -4.33 -2.21
CA ASP A 101 -16.74 -3.85 -0.80
C ASP A 101 -15.53 -2.94 -0.55
N GLY A 102 -15.62 -1.66 -0.93
CA GLY A 102 -14.57 -0.67 -0.73
C GLY A 102 -14.73 0.57 -1.62
N ARG A 103 -13.70 1.42 -1.66
CA ARG A 103 -13.64 2.55 -2.60
C ARG A 103 -12.72 2.18 -3.75
N LEU A 104 -13.27 2.21 -4.96
CA LEU A 104 -12.50 2.20 -6.20
C LEU A 104 -12.56 3.60 -6.81
N SER A 105 -11.65 3.88 -7.75
CA SER A 105 -11.73 5.12 -8.53
C SER A 105 -13.04 5.17 -9.33
N PRO A 106 -13.57 6.35 -9.68
CA PRO A 106 -14.84 6.44 -10.41
C PRO A 106 -14.79 5.80 -11.81
N THR A 107 -13.64 5.84 -12.48
CA THR A 107 -13.43 5.29 -13.83
C THR A 107 -12.12 4.48 -13.95
N ILE A 108 -11.94 3.78 -15.07
CA ILE A 108 -10.65 3.15 -15.40
C ILE A 108 -9.59 4.24 -15.62
N ALA A 109 -9.96 5.33 -16.29
CA ALA A 109 -9.08 6.48 -16.49
C ALA A 109 -8.58 7.01 -15.14
N ASP A 110 -9.45 7.25 -14.15
CA ASP A 110 -9.02 7.69 -12.81
C ASP A 110 -8.14 6.67 -12.04
N SER A 111 -8.07 5.42 -12.50
CA SER A 111 -7.21 4.39 -11.90
C SER A 111 -5.82 4.33 -12.56
N LEU A 112 -5.74 4.66 -13.85
CA LEU A 112 -4.53 4.53 -14.67
C LEU A 112 -3.91 5.88 -15.02
N GLU A 113 -4.71 6.89 -15.24
CA GLU A 113 -4.35 8.20 -15.75
C GLU A 113 -4.70 9.27 -14.69
N ASP A 114 -4.08 10.44 -14.82
CA ASP A 114 -4.48 11.66 -14.09
C ASP A 114 -5.10 12.66 -15.09
N TYR A 115 -5.41 13.88 -14.64
CA TYR A 115 -5.96 14.95 -15.48
C TYR A 115 -5.13 15.13 -16.77
N ASP A 116 -5.79 15.12 -17.94
CA ASP A 116 -5.27 15.37 -19.31
C ASP A 116 -4.89 14.15 -20.20
N ASN A 117 -5.18 12.90 -19.80
CA ASN A 117 -4.87 11.69 -20.58
C ASN A 117 -3.37 11.54 -20.94
N GLU A 118 -2.47 12.07 -20.11
CA GLU A 118 -1.03 11.93 -20.32
C GLU A 118 -0.58 10.49 -20.03
N VAL A 119 -0.07 9.80 -21.07
CA VAL A 119 0.41 8.42 -20.97
C VAL A 119 1.86 8.44 -20.46
N VAL A 120 2.01 8.36 -19.14
CA VAL A 120 3.33 8.30 -18.46
C VAL A 120 3.95 6.90 -18.55
N PHE A 121 3.10 5.86 -18.48
CA PHE A 121 3.51 4.46 -18.40
C PHE A 121 3.19 3.70 -19.69
N ASN A 122 4.03 2.73 -20.04
CA ASN A 122 3.77 1.79 -21.12
C ASN A 122 2.75 0.72 -20.66
N THR A 123 1.48 1.11 -20.60
CA THR A 123 0.40 0.24 -20.12
C THR A 123 -0.14 -0.68 -21.20
N TRP A 124 -0.23 -1.96 -20.86
CA TRP A 124 -0.79 -3.03 -21.66
C TRP A 124 -2.06 -3.58 -21.02
N GLU A 125 -2.89 -4.22 -21.82
CA GLU A 125 -4.13 -4.86 -21.40
C GLU A 125 -4.13 -6.34 -21.77
N THR A 126 -4.59 -7.18 -20.83
CA THR A 126 -5.06 -8.54 -21.13
C THR A 126 -6.58 -8.51 -21.21
N THR A 127 -7.17 -8.97 -22.31
CA THR A 127 -8.62 -9.10 -22.48
C THR A 127 -9.05 -10.56 -22.53
N VAL A 128 -10.19 -10.86 -21.91
CA VAL A 128 -10.83 -12.17 -21.91
C VAL A 128 -12.25 -12.01 -22.43
N ARG A 129 -12.54 -12.67 -23.56
CA ARG A 129 -13.85 -12.62 -24.23
C ARG A 129 -14.48 -13.99 -24.30
N GLU A 130 -15.79 -14.06 -24.11
CA GLU A 130 -16.52 -15.30 -24.37
C GLU A 130 -16.46 -15.70 -25.84
N LYS A 131 -16.12 -16.96 -26.12
CA LYS A 131 -16.03 -17.48 -27.50
C LYS A 131 -17.36 -17.48 -28.25
N VAL A 132 -18.46 -17.68 -27.54
CA VAL A 132 -19.79 -17.81 -28.16
C VAL A 132 -20.42 -16.46 -28.44
N SER A 133 -20.37 -15.54 -27.47
CA SER A 133 -21.02 -14.22 -27.55
C SER A 133 -20.09 -13.11 -28.06
N GLY A 134 -18.77 -13.29 -27.96
CA GLY A 134 -17.77 -12.24 -28.21
C GLY A 134 -17.66 -11.19 -27.10
N GLN A 135 -18.46 -11.31 -26.05
CA GLN A 135 -18.57 -10.34 -24.97
C GLN A 135 -17.28 -10.27 -24.15
N LEU A 136 -16.83 -9.04 -23.84
CA LEU A 136 -15.76 -8.81 -22.87
C LEU A 136 -16.23 -9.16 -21.45
N VAL A 137 -15.56 -10.12 -20.82
CA VAL A 137 -15.93 -10.64 -19.49
C VAL A 137 -14.86 -10.43 -18.44
N ALA A 138 -13.62 -10.18 -18.83
CA ALA A 138 -12.58 -9.67 -17.96
C ALA A 138 -11.53 -8.90 -18.73
N CYS A 139 -10.90 -7.94 -18.07
CA CYS A 139 -9.67 -7.35 -18.53
C CYS A 139 -8.76 -7.01 -17.34
N SER A 140 -7.47 -6.88 -17.61
CA SER A 140 -6.53 -6.35 -16.63
C SER A 140 -5.50 -5.47 -17.32
N TYR A 141 -4.98 -4.50 -16.57
CA TYR A 141 -4.02 -3.51 -17.02
C TYR A 141 -2.72 -3.67 -16.25
N PHE A 142 -1.61 -3.68 -16.97
CA PHE A 142 -0.29 -3.88 -16.41
C PHE A 142 0.75 -3.03 -17.15
N ASP A 143 1.74 -2.53 -16.43
CA ASP A 143 2.82 -1.73 -17.00
C ASP A 143 4.02 -2.58 -17.35
N LEU A 144 4.66 -2.24 -18.47
CA LEU A 144 5.89 -2.90 -18.92
C LEU A 144 7.12 -2.03 -18.64
N GLY A 145 8.05 -2.62 -17.88
CA GLY A 145 9.43 -2.18 -17.75
C GLY A 145 10.34 -2.82 -18.82
N SER A 146 11.65 -2.72 -18.64
CA SER A 146 12.63 -3.32 -19.55
C SER A 146 12.79 -4.83 -19.29
N GLU A 147 12.77 -5.22 -18.02
CA GLU A 147 12.84 -6.62 -17.58
C GLU A 147 11.72 -7.02 -16.61
N SER A 148 10.73 -6.15 -16.39
CA SER A 148 9.63 -6.45 -15.48
C SER A 148 8.27 -6.00 -15.96
N ALA A 149 7.22 -6.51 -15.30
CA ALA A 149 5.86 -6.05 -15.48
C ALA A 149 5.16 -5.84 -14.13
N ALA A 150 4.30 -4.83 -14.02
CA ALA A 150 3.53 -4.53 -12.82
C ALA A 150 2.03 -4.57 -13.09
N SER A 151 1.29 -5.41 -12.38
CA SER A 151 -0.17 -5.50 -12.48
C SER A 151 -0.82 -4.34 -11.72
N ILE A 152 -1.68 -3.57 -12.39
CA ILE A 152 -2.23 -2.31 -11.86
C ILE A 152 -3.71 -2.47 -11.51
N LEU A 153 -4.51 -2.95 -12.46
CA LEU A 153 -5.97 -3.04 -12.31
C LEU A 153 -6.49 -4.34 -12.93
N GLY A 154 -7.35 -5.06 -12.20
CA GLY A 154 -8.04 -6.25 -12.69
C GLY A 154 -9.55 -6.10 -12.56
N ILE A 155 -10.26 -6.35 -13.66
CA ILE A 155 -11.70 -6.16 -13.80
C ILE A 155 -12.31 -7.45 -14.37
N PHE A 156 -13.42 -7.90 -13.81
CA PHE A 156 -14.13 -9.07 -14.34
C PHE A 156 -15.63 -9.00 -14.06
N ASP A 157 -16.41 -9.75 -14.85
CA ASP A 157 -17.86 -9.84 -14.67
C ASP A 157 -18.19 -10.64 -13.39
N PRO A 158 -18.82 -10.03 -12.37
CA PRO A 158 -19.10 -10.70 -11.10
C PRO A 158 -19.96 -11.97 -11.23
N ASN A 159 -20.79 -12.07 -12.28
CA ASN A 159 -21.61 -13.25 -12.54
C ASN A 159 -20.76 -14.47 -12.95
N LEU A 160 -19.55 -14.22 -13.45
CA LEU A 160 -18.60 -15.23 -13.91
C LEU A 160 -17.49 -15.51 -12.89
N ARG A 161 -17.68 -15.11 -11.62
CA ARG A 161 -16.71 -15.35 -10.52
C ARG A 161 -16.23 -16.80 -10.38
N HIS A 162 -17.05 -17.78 -10.76
CA HIS A 162 -16.74 -19.20 -10.69
C HIS A 162 -15.66 -19.66 -11.69
N PHE A 163 -15.32 -18.81 -12.68
CA PHE A 163 -14.16 -18.99 -13.57
C PHE A 163 -12.87 -18.36 -13.02
N SER A 164 -12.93 -17.70 -11.85
CA SER A 164 -11.79 -17.03 -11.23
C SER A 164 -11.11 -16.01 -12.16
N LEU A 165 -11.89 -15.26 -12.94
CA LEU A 165 -11.37 -14.43 -14.04
C LEU A 165 -10.33 -13.40 -13.58
N GLY A 166 -10.52 -12.74 -12.45
CA GLY A 166 -9.51 -11.80 -11.93
C GLY A 166 -8.17 -12.45 -11.54
N TYR A 167 -8.17 -13.71 -11.11
CA TYR A 167 -6.91 -14.46 -10.89
C TYR A 167 -6.36 -15.02 -12.20
N TYR A 168 -7.25 -15.39 -13.12
CA TYR A 168 -6.89 -15.90 -14.44
C TYR A 168 -6.17 -14.84 -15.28
N THR A 169 -6.62 -13.58 -15.27
CA THR A 169 -5.93 -12.50 -15.98
C THR A 169 -4.50 -12.27 -15.47
N MET A 170 -4.25 -12.39 -14.17
CA MET A 170 -2.87 -12.34 -13.63
C MET A 170 -2.00 -13.50 -14.14
N LEU A 171 -2.56 -14.70 -14.27
CA LEU A 171 -1.82 -15.83 -14.85
C LEU A 171 -1.49 -15.60 -16.34
N LEU A 172 -2.40 -14.95 -17.07
CA LEU A 172 -2.18 -14.58 -18.48
C LEU A 172 -1.13 -13.48 -18.61
N GLU A 173 -1.12 -12.49 -17.71
CA GLU A 173 -0.03 -11.49 -17.64
C GLU A 173 1.31 -12.18 -17.40
N MET A 174 1.39 -13.10 -16.44
CA MET A 174 2.61 -13.87 -16.18
C MET A 174 3.01 -14.76 -17.37
N GLU A 175 2.04 -15.34 -18.09
CA GLU A 175 2.29 -16.15 -19.29
C GLU A 175 2.93 -15.29 -20.38
N TYR A 176 2.35 -14.11 -20.64
CA TYR A 176 2.94 -13.12 -21.53
C TYR A 176 4.35 -12.72 -21.10
N CYS A 177 4.56 -12.45 -19.81
CA CYS A 177 5.89 -12.09 -19.29
C CYS A 177 6.94 -13.18 -19.52
N LEU A 178 6.57 -14.45 -19.32
CA LEU A 178 7.45 -15.60 -19.57
C LEU A 178 7.79 -15.74 -21.08
N GLU A 179 6.81 -15.51 -21.95
CA GLU A 179 7.00 -15.55 -23.41
C GLU A 179 7.93 -14.43 -23.90
N GLN A 180 7.84 -13.24 -23.29
CA GLN A 180 8.71 -12.10 -23.60
C GLN A 180 10.07 -12.14 -22.90
N GLY A 181 10.28 -13.06 -21.96
CA GLY A 181 11.53 -13.18 -21.22
C GLY A 181 11.71 -12.13 -20.11
N PHE A 182 10.62 -11.55 -19.59
CA PHE A 182 10.70 -10.71 -18.40
C PHE A 182 11.12 -11.52 -17.17
N ARG A 183 11.86 -10.86 -16.30
CA ARG A 183 12.43 -11.41 -15.08
C ARG A 183 11.51 -11.27 -13.88
N TYR A 184 10.86 -10.13 -13.70
CA TYR A 184 10.05 -9.88 -12.50
C TYR A 184 8.60 -9.55 -12.85
N TYR A 185 7.68 -10.09 -12.05
CA TYR A 185 6.27 -9.71 -12.08
C TYR A 185 5.86 -9.14 -10.72
N TYR A 186 5.35 -7.93 -10.71
CA TYR A 186 4.89 -7.21 -9.51
C TYR A 186 3.37 -7.23 -9.46
N PRO A 187 2.73 -8.15 -8.71
CA PRO A 187 1.28 -8.23 -8.64
C PRO A 187 0.65 -7.19 -7.70
N GLY A 188 1.45 -6.34 -7.05
CA GLY A 188 1.03 -5.37 -6.03
C GLY A 188 1.35 -5.84 -4.61
N TYR A 189 0.47 -5.55 -3.65
CA TYR A 189 0.69 -5.86 -2.23
C TYR A 189 -0.32 -6.87 -1.66
N VAL A 190 0.08 -7.45 -0.52
CA VAL A 190 -0.77 -8.20 0.40
C VAL A 190 -0.94 -7.43 1.71
N VAL A 191 -2.01 -7.72 2.44
CA VAL A 191 -2.39 -6.98 3.65
C VAL A 191 -2.55 -7.97 4.80
N PRO A 192 -1.55 -8.08 5.70
CA PRO A 192 -1.68 -8.85 6.93
C PRO A 192 -2.98 -8.54 7.67
N GLY A 193 -3.66 -9.58 8.15
CA GLY A 193 -4.96 -9.43 8.82
C GLY A 193 -6.15 -9.15 7.89
N TYR A 194 -5.96 -9.04 6.56
CA TYR A 194 -7.04 -8.83 5.60
C TYR A 194 -6.91 -9.77 4.38
N GLN A 195 -7.50 -10.97 4.51
CA GLN A 195 -7.35 -12.10 3.58
C GLN A 195 -7.75 -11.84 2.12
N ARG A 196 -8.45 -10.72 1.85
CA ARG A 196 -8.89 -10.36 0.52
C ARG A 196 -7.74 -10.26 -0.49
N PHE A 197 -6.51 -9.96 -0.04
CA PHE A 197 -5.36 -9.79 -0.92
C PHE A 197 -4.43 -11.00 -0.97
N ASP A 198 -4.65 -12.02 -0.14
CA ASP A 198 -3.78 -13.20 -0.02
C ASP A 198 -3.75 -14.05 -1.30
N TYR A 199 -4.73 -13.88 -2.19
CA TYR A 199 -4.78 -14.62 -3.44
C TYR A 199 -3.56 -14.40 -4.33
N LYS A 200 -2.85 -13.27 -4.18
CA LYS A 200 -1.63 -12.97 -4.93
C LYS A 200 -0.47 -13.90 -4.54
N LEU A 201 -0.43 -14.38 -3.30
CA LEU A 201 0.55 -15.37 -2.84
C LEU A 201 0.34 -16.75 -3.49
N ARG A 202 -0.81 -16.98 -4.15
CA ARG A 202 -1.08 -18.24 -4.88
C ARG A 202 -0.41 -18.29 -6.25
N LEU A 203 0.14 -17.18 -6.73
CA LEU A 203 0.79 -17.07 -8.03
C LEU A 203 2.11 -17.85 -8.08
N GLY A 204 2.85 -17.93 -6.97
CA GLY A 204 4.13 -18.63 -6.89
C GLY A 204 4.89 -18.31 -5.62
N ASP A 205 6.17 -18.69 -5.58
CA ASP A 205 7.09 -18.25 -4.54
C ASP A 205 7.35 -16.74 -4.72
N ALA A 206 6.80 -15.95 -3.81
CA ALA A 206 6.92 -14.50 -3.83
C ALA A 206 8.13 -14.03 -3.00
N ASP A 207 8.70 -12.90 -3.40
CA ASP A 207 9.52 -12.05 -2.54
C ASP A 207 8.66 -10.91 -1.98
N TYR A 208 9.02 -10.38 -0.81
CA TYR A 208 8.51 -9.11 -0.28
C TYR A 208 9.60 -8.05 -0.23
N TYR A 209 9.23 -6.77 -0.31
CA TYR A 209 10.17 -5.68 -0.12
C TYR A 209 10.36 -5.40 1.38
N ASP A 210 11.55 -5.70 1.90
CA ASP A 210 11.91 -5.47 3.30
C ASP A 210 12.51 -4.07 3.47
N ILE A 211 11.71 -3.15 4.00
CA ILE A 211 12.11 -1.76 4.29
C ILE A 211 13.28 -1.66 5.27
N ARG A 212 13.56 -2.68 6.08
CA ARG A 212 14.66 -2.65 7.06
C ARG A 212 16.01 -2.86 6.37
N THR A 213 16.00 -3.60 5.26
CA THR A 213 17.20 -3.93 4.48
C THR A 213 17.25 -3.25 3.12
N ASP A 214 16.18 -2.55 2.72
CA ASP A 214 16.01 -1.95 1.38
C ASP A 214 16.24 -2.99 0.27
N ALA A 215 15.66 -4.18 0.46
CA ALA A 215 15.90 -5.32 -0.43
C ALA A 215 14.68 -6.24 -0.51
N TRP A 216 14.56 -6.91 -1.64
CA TRP A 216 13.61 -7.99 -1.84
C TRP A 216 14.11 -9.27 -1.18
N GLN A 217 13.27 -9.86 -0.33
CA GLN A 217 13.56 -11.08 0.43
C GLN A 217 12.45 -12.12 0.21
N PRO A 218 12.72 -13.43 0.31
CA PRO A 218 11.68 -14.43 0.13
C PRO A 218 10.52 -14.25 1.12
N TYR A 219 9.27 -14.16 0.64
CA TYR A 219 8.08 -13.96 1.49
C TYR A 219 7.95 -15.05 2.57
N ARG A 220 8.41 -16.27 2.30
CA ARG A 220 8.40 -17.38 3.26
C ARG A 220 9.25 -17.15 4.52
N THR A 221 10.18 -16.19 4.51
CA THR A 221 10.99 -15.84 5.69
C THR A 221 10.38 -14.73 6.52
N PHE A 222 9.28 -14.12 6.04
CA PHE A 222 8.59 -13.02 6.69
C PHE A 222 7.49 -13.54 7.62
N ASP A 223 7.48 -13.08 8.86
CA ASP A 223 6.36 -13.26 9.78
C ASP A 223 5.45 -12.02 9.76
N PRO A 224 4.31 -12.05 9.03
CA PRO A 224 3.42 -10.91 8.92
C PRO A 224 2.73 -10.53 10.24
N GLN A 225 2.77 -11.38 11.28
CA GLN A 225 2.15 -11.08 12.57
C GLN A 225 3.05 -10.27 13.50
N THR A 226 4.35 -10.25 13.24
CA THR A 226 5.34 -9.62 14.12
C THR A 226 6.24 -8.63 13.39
N GLU A 227 6.54 -8.86 12.12
CA GLU A 227 7.48 -8.05 11.35
C GLU A 227 6.81 -7.01 10.46
N ALA A 228 5.51 -7.15 10.19
CA ALA A 228 4.78 -6.19 9.38
C ALA A 228 4.73 -4.80 10.08
N PRO A 229 4.86 -3.68 9.35
CA PRO A 229 5.04 -2.35 9.94
C PRO A 229 4.01 -1.95 11.00
N VAL A 230 2.72 -2.15 10.74
CA VAL A 230 1.64 -1.87 11.70
C VAL A 230 1.72 -2.77 12.92
N GLU A 231 1.93 -4.06 12.70
CA GLU A 231 2.01 -5.08 13.73
C GLU A 231 3.18 -4.81 14.70
N ALA A 232 4.35 -4.47 14.15
CA ALA A 232 5.53 -4.07 14.91
C ALA A 232 5.28 -2.80 15.74
N GLN A 233 4.60 -1.79 15.16
CA GLN A 233 4.24 -0.57 15.89
C GLN A 233 3.29 -0.84 17.06
N VAL A 234 2.22 -1.60 16.81
CA VAL A 234 1.22 -1.92 17.84
C VAL A 234 1.87 -2.70 18.97
N ALA A 235 2.68 -3.73 18.66
CA ALA A 235 3.38 -4.51 19.68
C ALA A 235 4.32 -3.63 20.52
N ALA A 236 5.17 -2.84 19.87
CA ALA A 236 6.15 -2.01 20.55
C ALA A 236 5.50 -0.92 21.42
N LEU A 237 4.47 -0.24 20.91
CA LEU A 237 3.80 0.86 21.62
C LEU A 237 2.84 0.36 22.70
N THR A 238 2.23 -0.82 22.55
CA THR A 238 1.49 -1.46 23.65
C THR A 238 2.42 -1.78 24.81
N ALA A 239 3.61 -2.36 24.54
CA ALA A 239 4.60 -2.61 25.58
C ALA A 239 5.06 -1.30 26.27
N PHE A 240 5.19 -0.21 25.52
CA PHE A 240 5.46 1.11 26.08
C PHE A 240 4.32 1.59 27.00
N VAL A 241 3.06 1.51 26.55
CA VAL A 241 1.90 1.93 27.36
C VAL A 241 1.82 1.15 28.67
N GLU A 242 2.06 -0.17 28.63
CA GLU A 242 2.08 -1.03 29.82
C GLU A 242 3.21 -0.63 30.79
N GLY A 243 4.43 -0.45 30.28
CA GLY A 243 5.59 -0.07 31.08
C GLY A 243 5.55 1.37 31.62
N PHE A 244 4.87 2.29 30.93
CA PHE A 244 4.73 3.68 31.36
C PHE A 244 3.53 3.87 32.30
N SER A 245 2.47 3.08 32.15
CA SER A 245 1.29 3.16 33.03
C SER A 245 1.48 2.51 34.39
N SER A 246 2.40 1.54 34.52
CA SER A 246 2.70 0.86 35.79
C SER A 246 3.19 1.80 36.89
N VAL A 247 3.69 2.99 36.52
CA VAL A 247 4.20 4.04 37.42
C VAL A 247 3.21 5.20 37.63
N GLY A 248 1.93 5.01 37.27
CA GLY A 248 0.84 5.93 37.63
C GLY A 248 0.47 6.98 36.56
N HIS A 249 1.14 6.99 35.41
CA HIS A 249 0.76 7.83 34.27
C HIS A 249 -0.40 7.20 33.49
N LYS A 250 -1.34 8.02 33.01
CA LYS A 250 -2.43 7.57 32.13
C LYS A 250 -2.11 7.95 30.70
N VAL A 251 -1.49 7.02 29.97
CA VAL A 251 -1.25 7.14 28.52
C VAL A 251 -2.01 6.06 27.77
N ARG A 252 -2.28 6.29 26.49
CA ARG A 252 -2.96 5.33 25.61
C ARG A 252 -2.34 5.37 24.22
N LEU A 253 -2.31 4.21 23.58
CA LEU A 253 -2.04 4.10 22.15
C LEU A 253 -3.20 4.74 21.39
N LYS A 254 -2.88 5.62 20.45
CA LYS A 254 -3.85 6.28 19.57
C LYS A 254 -3.52 6.02 18.11
N VAL A 255 -4.56 6.05 17.30
CA VAL A 255 -4.47 6.00 15.84
C VAL A 255 -4.33 7.42 15.30
N TYR A 256 -3.45 7.61 14.34
CA TYR A 256 -3.26 8.86 13.61
C TYR A 256 -3.67 8.60 12.16
N PRO A 257 -4.79 9.14 11.65
CA PRO A 257 -5.27 8.87 10.28
C PRO A 257 -4.62 9.79 9.24
N LEU A 258 -3.84 10.79 9.64
CA LEU A 258 -3.24 11.80 8.75
C LEU A 258 -1.76 11.51 8.43
N PHE A 259 -1.28 10.28 8.65
CA PHE A 259 0.10 9.88 8.38
C PHE A 259 0.51 9.99 6.90
N GLU A 260 -0.47 9.99 5.99
CA GLU A 260 -0.26 10.14 4.53
C GLU A 260 -0.26 11.60 4.09
N ALA A 261 -0.31 12.58 5.00
CA ALA A 261 -0.35 14.00 4.64
C ALA A 261 0.78 14.40 3.67
N GLY A 262 1.97 13.79 3.82
CA GLY A 262 3.11 14.00 2.92
C GLY A 262 2.87 13.63 1.45
N LEU A 263 1.95 12.69 1.14
CA LEU A 263 1.62 12.34 -0.24
C LEU A 263 0.82 13.44 -0.98
N TYR A 264 0.14 14.29 -0.21
CA TYR A 264 -0.74 15.33 -0.73
C TYR A 264 -0.16 16.73 -0.58
N ASP A 265 0.93 16.87 0.17
CA ASP A 265 1.49 18.17 0.47
C ASP A 265 2.36 18.72 -0.66
N ILE A 266 2.21 20.02 -0.88
CA ILE A 266 2.96 20.83 -1.85
C ILE A 266 4.21 21.45 -1.18
N TRP A 267 4.19 21.58 0.16
CA TRP A 267 5.16 22.36 0.92
C TRP A 267 6.33 21.53 1.48
N ASN A 268 6.28 20.21 1.37
CA ASN A 268 7.31 19.27 1.84
C ASN A 268 7.67 19.49 3.32
N ASP A 269 6.65 19.72 4.16
CA ASP A 269 6.82 19.84 5.61
C ASP A 269 7.19 18.49 6.26
N ASP A 270 7.84 18.53 7.42
CA ASP A 270 8.24 17.34 8.21
C ASP A 270 7.02 16.67 8.90
N TYR A 271 6.02 16.18 8.15
CA TYR A 271 4.84 15.53 8.72
C TYR A 271 5.19 14.31 9.57
N PHE A 272 4.35 14.04 10.56
CA PHE A 272 4.44 12.83 11.36
C PHE A 272 4.03 11.60 10.52
N PRO A 273 4.93 10.64 10.25
CA PRO A 273 4.71 9.63 9.19
C PRO A 273 4.16 8.29 9.71
N TYR A 274 3.72 8.21 10.97
CA TYR A 274 3.35 6.95 11.61
C TYR A 274 1.84 6.89 11.90
N PRO A 275 1.16 5.75 11.63
CA PRO A 275 -0.27 5.62 11.90
C PRO A 275 -0.61 5.38 13.37
N TYR A 276 0.38 5.10 14.22
CA TYR A 276 0.22 4.90 15.65
C TYR A 276 1.18 5.78 16.46
N LEU A 277 0.66 6.36 17.53
CA LEU A 277 1.44 7.18 18.46
C LEU A 277 0.88 7.11 19.88
N VAL A 278 1.73 7.40 20.86
CA VAL A 278 1.33 7.58 22.27
C VAL A 278 1.61 9.03 22.65
N PRO A 279 0.58 9.89 22.79
CA PRO A 279 0.78 11.26 23.20
C PRO A 279 1.12 11.31 24.69
N LEU A 280 2.13 12.11 25.04
CA LEU A 280 2.55 12.39 26.42
C LEU A 280 2.03 13.77 26.82
N GLY A 281 1.27 13.83 27.93
CA GLY A 281 0.74 15.08 28.49
C GLY A 281 -0.68 15.44 28.07
N GLN A 282 -1.16 16.60 28.51
CA GLN A 282 -2.51 17.10 28.22
C GLN A 282 -2.58 17.78 26.85
N LYS A 283 -3.68 17.57 26.13
CA LYS A 283 -3.93 18.03 24.75
C LYS A 283 -3.73 19.55 24.55
N ASP A 284 -3.91 20.34 25.61
CA ASP A 284 -3.92 21.82 25.54
C ASP A 284 -2.54 22.47 25.77
N LYS A 285 -1.47 21.70 26.02
CA LYS A 285 -0.11 22.21 26.19
C LYS A 285 0.72 21.93 24.95
N ALA A 286 0.85 22.93 24.09
CA ALA A 286 1.85 22.92 23.03
C ALA A 286 3.26 23.16 23.61
N PRO A 287 4.28 22.46 23.11
CA PRO A 287 4.24 21.48 22.02
C PRO A 287 3.83 20.06 22.46
N LEU A 288 3.20 19.30 21.57
CA LEU A 288 2.75 17.92 21.85
C LEU A 288 3.95 16.98 21.78
N VAL A 289 4.29 16.31 22.88
CA VAL A 289 5.31 15.25 22.87
C VAL A 289 4.64 13.92 22.59
N VAL A 290 5.16 13.16 21.64
CA VAL A 290 4.63 11.83 21.27
C VAL A 290 5.72 10.78 21.29
N VAL A 291 5.35 9.55 21.62
CA VAL A 291 6.17 8.36 21.41
C VAL A 291 5.63 7.61 20.20
N ALA A 292 6.52 7.30 19.27
CA ALA A 292 6.25 6.48 18.10
C ALA A 292 7.24 5.33 18.02
N PHE A 293 6.95 4.36 17.17
CA PHE A 293 7.88 3.29 16.84
C PHE A 293 8.12 3.31 15.33
N ASP A 294 9.39 3.23 14.95
CA ASP A 294 9.83 3.22 13.56
C ASP A 294 10.14 1.77 13.11
N PRO A 295 9.28 1.15 12.28
CA PRO A 295 9.50 -0.20 11.78
C PRO A 295 10.85 -0.40 11.08
N LYS A 296 11.25 0.54 10.22
CA LYS A 296 12.50 0.48 9.44
C LYS A 296 13.72 0.33 10.32
N THR A 297 13.87 1.16 11.35
CA THR A 297 15.03 1.11 12.25
C THR A 297 14.79 0.26 13.51
N SER A 298 13.58 -0.29 13.66
CA SER A 298 13.13 -1.04 14.85
C SER A 298 13.44 -0.31 16.15
N SER A 299 13.12 0.98 16.20
CA SER A 299 13.47 1.87 17.31
C SER A 299 12.27 2.70 17.72
N TYR A 300 12.18 2.99 19.02
CA TYR A 300 11.28 3.98 19.59
C TYR A 300 11.81 5.39 19.38
N TYR A 301 10.91 6.32 19.10
CA TYR A 301 11.18 7.72 18.84
C TYR A 301 10.33 8.56 19.79
N VAL A 302 10.97 9.48 20.51
CA VAL A 302 10.27 10.52 21.28
C VAL A 302 10.41 11.82 20.51
N MET A 303 9.30 12.40 20.12
CA MET A 303 9.27 13.55 19.21
C MET A 303 8.43 14.68 19.79
N GLU A 304 8.90 15.90 19.58
CA GLU A 304 8.11 17.11 19.77
C GLU A 304 7.40 17.43 18.45
N CYS A 305 6.07 17.50 18.48
CA CYS A 305 5.22 17.78 17.34
C CYS A 305 4.49 19.12 17.50
N ARG A 306 4.33 19.83 16.38
CA ARG A 306 3.48 21.03 16.27
C ARG A 306 2.19 20.68 15.54
N HIS A 307 1.09 21.29 15.97
CA HIS A 307 -0.18 21.26 15.23
C HIS A 307 -0.13 22.26 14.07
N MET A 308 -0.30 21.78 12.86
CA MET A 308 -0.33 22.56 11.63
C MET A 308 -1.73 23.10 11.33
N VAL A 309 -2.19 24.05 12.16
CA VAL A 309 -3.56 24.58 12.12
C VAL A 309 -3.95 25.09 10.72
N GLN A 310 -3.07 25.85 10.06
CA GLN A 310 -3.37 26.44 8.75
C GLN A 310 -3.46 25.38 7.66
N THR A 311 -2.48 24.48 7.57
CA THR A 311 -2.46 23.40 6.58
C THR A 311 -3.60 22.41 6.80
N GLN A 312 -4.02 22.18 8.04
CA GLN A 312 -5.16 21.32 8.34
C GLN A 312 -6.48 21.82 7.72
N LEU A 313 -6.62 23.13 7.45
CA LEU A 313 -7.81 23.68 6.78
C LEU A 313 -7.98 23.15 5.35
N LEU A 314 -6.94 22.56 4.75
CA LEU A 314 -7.00 21.92 3.44
C LEU A 314 -7.63 20.51 3.49
N PHE A 315 -7.79 19.94 4.69
CA PHE A 315 -8.37 18.62 4.90
C PHE A 315 -9.87 18.72 5.17
N ASN A 316 -10.62 17.67 4.79
CA ASN A 316 -12.06 17.63 4.98
C ASN A 316 -12.44 17.60 6.47
N ALA A 317 -13.09 18.66 6.95
CA ALA A 317 -13.48 18.81 8.35
C ALA A 317 -14.48 17.74 8.83
N GLU A 318 -15.44 17.34 7.99
CA GLU A 318 -16.41 16.28 8.33
C GLU A 318 -15.72 14.93 8.49
N TYR A 319 -14.73 14.64 7.63
CA TYR A 319 -13.90 13.44 7.75
C TYR A 319 -13.14 13.43 9.09
N LEU A 320 -12.51 14.54 9.48
CA LEU A 320 -11.81 14.64 10.75
C LEU A 320 -12.73 14.53 11.97
N GLN A 321 -13.94 15.07 11.88
CA GLN A 321 -14.95 15.00 12.95
C GLN A 321 -15.58 13.61 13.10
N SER A 322 -15.43 12.73 12.10
CA SER A 322 -15.92 11.35 12.16
C SER A 322 -15.15 10.44 13.13
N PHE A 323 -13.97 10.87 13.59
CA PHE A 323 -13.11 10.09 14.47
C PHE A 323 -13.30 10.44 15.95
N GLU A 324 -13.39 9.41 16.80
CA GLU A 324 -13.53 9.57 18.24
C GLU A 324 -12.22 10.08 18.88
N ALA A 325 -12.29 11.21 19.59
CA ALA A 325 -11.10 11.90 20.10
C ALA A 325 -10.29 11.11 21.15
N ASP A 326 -10.88 10.08 21.78
CA ASP A 326 -10.22 9.22 22.74
C ASP A 326 -9.33 8.17 22.07
N GLN A 327 -9.70 7.70 20.88
CA GLN A 327 -9.00 6.70 20.09
C GLN A 327 -8.06 7.32 19.03
N PHE A 328 -8.41 8.50 18.52
CA PHE A 328 -7.69 9.13 17.41
C PHE A 328 -6.99 10.43 17.81
N VAL A 329 -5.91 10.75 17.08
CA VAL A 329 -5.34 12.10 17.01
C VAL A 329 -5.66 12.66 15.63
N THR A 330 -6.40 13.77 15.57
CA THR A 330 -6.85 14.38 14.31
C THR A 330 -6.23 15.75 14.05
N ASP A 331 -5.37 16.22 14.95
CA ASP A 331 -4.53 17.39 14.75
C ASP A 331 -3.42 17.04 13.75
N LEU A 332 -3.29 17.78 12.65
CA LEU A 332 -2.23 17.58 11.66
C LEU A 332 -0.87 17.87 12.31
N LEU A 333 0.01 16.87 12.39
CA LEU A 333 1.26 16.95 13.14
C LEU A 333 2.44 17.08 12.19
N ALA A 334 3.31 18.05 12.46
CA ALA A 334 4.68 18.07 11.94
C ALA A 334 5.68 17.88 13.08
N VAL A 335 6.71 17.09 12.83
CA VAL A 335 7.81 16.82 13.75
C VAL A 335 8.73 18.03 13.76
N ARG A 336 8.89 18.64 14.93
CA ARG A 336 9.78 19.78 15.14
C ARG A 336 11.15 19.32 15.63
N LEU A 337 11.19 18.38 16.57
CA LEU A 337 12.42 17.88 17.17
C LEU A 337 12.31 16.39 17.46
N LEU A 338 13.37 15.64 17.15
CA LEU A 338 13.60 14.29 17.67
C LEU A 338 14.31 14.41 19.02
N LEU A 339 13.57 14.16 20.11
CA LEU A 339 14.05 14.31 21.48
C LEU A 339 14.89 13.12 21.95
N ALA A 340 14.46 11.91 21.62
CA ALA A 340 15.19 10.68 21.92
C ALA A 340 14.90 9.58 20.90
N LYS A 341 15.88 8.66 20.74
CA LYS A 341 15.77 7.46 19.93
C LYS A 341 16.47 6.30 20.62
N SER A 342 15.82 5.14 20.69
CA SER A 342 16.44 3.91 21.20
C SER A 342 15.74 2.66 20.69
N LYS A 343 16.47 1.56 20.53
CA LYS A 343 15.90 0.22 20.33
C LYS A 343 15.38 -0.41 21.62
N GLN A 344 15.87 0.08 22.76
CA GLN A 344 15.55 -0.47 24.08
C GLN A 344 14.38 0.27 24.70
N LEU A 345 13.34 -0.47 25.07
CA LEU A 345 12.14 0.07 25.72
C LEU A 345 12.48 0.79 27.04
N ASP A 346 13.30 0.18 27.89
CA ASP A 346 13.66 0.75 29.21
C ASP A 346 14.29 2.14 29.11
N ALA A 347 15.19 2.33 28.14
CA ALA A 347 15.85 3.61 27.91
C ALA A 347 14.84 4.73 27.55
N ILE A 348 13.77 4.39 26.83
CA ILE A 348 12.72 5.33 26.43
C ILE A 348 11.77 5.60 27.59
N LEU A 349 11.41 4.57 28.35
CA LEU A 349 10.62 4.74 29.57
C LEU A 349 11.32 5.70 30.54
N ASP A 350 12.62 5.51 30.77
CA ASP A 350 13.41 6.36 31.66
C ASP A 350 13.54 7.79 31.13
N TYR A 351 13.78 7.95 29.82
CA TYR A 351 13.77 9.26 29.19
C TYR A 351 12.43 9.96 29.37
N CYS A 352 11.31 9.32 29.02
CA CYS A 352 9.98 9.89 29.13
C CYS A 352 9.59 10.23 30.58
N ARG A 353 10.01 9.43 31.58
CA ARG A 353 9.82 9.73 33.01
C ARG A 353 10.57 11.00 33.42
N SER A 354 11.73 11.26 32.84
CA SER A 354 12.53 12.45 33.14
C SER A 354 11.92 13.76 32.63
N LEU A 355 11.00 13.71 31.65
CA LEU A 355 10.41 14.89 31.01
C LEU A 355 9.43 15.68 31.91
N ASN A 356 9.12 15.20 33.13
CA ASN A 356 8.20 15.86 34.08
C ASN A 356 6.84 16.28 33.47
N ILE A 357 6.37 15.50 32.49
CA ILE A 357 5.10 15.77 31.79
C ILE A 357 3.96 15.38 32.73
N ARG A 358 3.28 16.39 33.30
CA ARG A 358 2.12 16.23 34.21
C ARG A 358 0.80 16.05 33.45
#